data_AF-A0A5J4S3Q6-F1
#
_entry.id   AF-A0A5J4S3Q6-F1
#
_cell.length_a   1.000
_cell.length_b   1.000
_cell.length_c   1.000
_cell.angle_alpha   90.00
_cell.angle_beta   90.00
_cell.angle_gamma   90.00
#
_symmetry.space_group_name_H-M   'P 1'
#
loop_
_entity.id
_entity.type
_entity.pdbx_description
1 polymer ?
#
loop_
_entity_poly.entity_id
_entity_poly.type
_entity_poly.pdbx_seq_one_letter_code
_entity_poly.pdbx_strand_id
1 'polypeptide(L)'
;MDAFGKSDPFVVFRAGDEEQKTTTAKNTLDYDYTNEEYDLIYNPLKMQGKKEVEVEVWDYNKIGKNDLIGTVNFTCEEQPSII
;
A
#
# COMPACT_ATOMS: atom_id res chain seq x y z
N MET A 1 7.48 -16.34 -5.98
CA MET A 1 7.30 -16.91 -4.64
C MET A 1 8.45 -17.83 -4.31
N ASP A 2 9.37 -17.34 -3.48
CA ASP A 2 10.55 -18.06 -3.04
C ASP A 2 10.17 -19.30 -2.24
N ALA A 3 10.76 -20.45 -2.61
CA ALA A 3 10.33 -21.77 -2.18
C ALA A 3 10.55 -22.09 -0.69
N PHE A 4 11.16 -21.20 0.10
CA PHE A 4 11.51 -21.48 1.50
C PHE A 4 11.42 -20.24 2.41
N GLY A 5 10.19 -19.77 2.63
CA GLY A 5 9.70 -19.52 4.00
C GLY A 5 9.88 -18.13 4.60
N LYS A 6 10.42 -17.13 3.90
CA LYS A 6 10.47 -15.75 4.38
C LYS A 6 10.37 -14.77 3.21
N SER A 7 9.46 -13.80 3.32
CA SER A 7 9.31 -12.69 2.36
C SER A 7 9.95 -11.41 2.91
N ASP A 8 10.18 -10.45 2.04
CA ASP A 8 10.58 -9.09 2.37
C ASP A 8 9.42 -8.12 2.02
N PRO A 9 8.29 -8.13 2.75
CA PRO A 9 7.10 -7.40 2.32
C PRO A 9 7.26 -5.88 2.42
N PHE A 10 6.63 -5.17 1.48
CA PHE A 10 6.34 -3.74 1.58
C PHE A 10 4.95 -3.46 1.02
N VAL A 11 4.34 -2.37 1.49
CA VAL A 11 3.01 -1.96 1.08
C VAL A 11 3.10 -0.71 0.21
N VAL A 12 2.31 -0.67 -0.86
CA VAL A 12 2.14 0.48 -1.74
C VAL A 12 0.70 0.96 -1.63
N PHE A 13 0.53 2.25 -1.35
CA PHE A 13 -0.76 2.92 -1.33
C PHE A 13 -0.90 3.78 -2.58
N ARG A 14 -2.00 3.66 -3.32
CA ARG A 14 -2.29 4.45 -4.52
C ARG A 14 -3.64 5.12 -4.44
N ALA A 15 -3.66 6.41 -4.77
CA ALA A 15 -4.86 7.22 -4.89
C ALA A 15 -4.80 8.04 -6.17
N GLY A 16 -5.36 7.52 -7.26
CA GLY A 16 -5.20 8.12 -8.59
C GLY A 16 -3.74 8.08 -9.04
N ASP A 17 -3.13 9.25 -9.21
CA ASP A 17 -1.72 9.39 -9.60
C ASP A 17 -0.77 9.48 -8.40
N GLU A 18 -1.29 9.61 -7.18
CA GLU A 18 -0.46 9.66 -5.96
C GLU A 18 -0.10 8.24 -5.51
N GLU A 19 1.18 8.01 -5.22
CA GLU A 19 1.71 6.75 -4.73
C GLU A 19 2.59 7.00 -3.50
N GLN A 20 2.38 6.22 -2.45
CA GLN A 20 3.20 6.18 -1.25
C GLN A 20 3.60 4.73 -0.94
N LYS A 21 4.77 4.54 -0.33
CA LYS A 21 5.31 3.20 -0.04
C LYS A 21 5.92 3.13 1.35
N THR A 22 5.67 2.00 2.03
CA THR A 22 6.28 1.67 3.32
C THR A 22 7.76 1.33 3.21
N THR A 23 8.44 1.29 4.36
CA THR A 23 9.69 0.54 4.47
C THR A 23 9.49 -0.93 4.09
N THR A 24 10.58 -1.60 3.75
CA THR A 24 10.57 -3.04 3.49
C THR A 24 10.86 -3.79 4.78
N ALA A 25 9.88 -4.57 5.25
CA ALA A 25 10.06 -5.48 6.37
C ALA A 25 10.95 -6.63 5.90
N LYS A 26 12.00 -6.94 6.65
CA LYS A 26 13.00 -7.92 6.20
C LYS A 26 12.71 -9.31 6.78
N ASN A 27 12.66 -10.30 5.90
CA ASN A 27 12.73 -11.71 6.22
C ASN A 27 11.62 -12.16 7.19
N THR A 28 10.39 -11.69 6.95
CA THR A 28 9.21 -11.91 7.79
C THR A 28 7.96 -12.13 6.95
N LEU A 29 6.99 -12.85 7.51
CA LEU A 29 5.68 -13.07 6.90
C LEU A 29 4.57 -12.26 7.58
N ASP A 30 4.89 -11.69 8.75
CA ASP A 30 3.98 -10.92 9.59
C ASP A 30 4.74 -9.72 10.16
N TYR A 31 4.27 -8.51 9.88
CA TYR A 31 4.96 -7.27 10.26
C TYR A 31 3.98 -6.11 10.39
N ASP A 32 4.11 -5.38 11.50
CA ASP A 32 3.29 -4.20 11.79
C ASP A 32 4.06 -2.91 11.49
N TYR A 33 3.55 -2.11 10.56
CA TYR A 33 4.12 -0.80 10.18
C TYR A 33 3.61 0.33 11.10
N THR A 34 3.83 0.21 12.41
CA THR A 34 3.20 1.12 13.41
C THR A 34 3.83 2.51 13.52
N ASN A 35 5.04 2.72 12.99
CA ASN A 35 5.81 3.96 13.15
C ASN A 35 5.98 4.72 11.82
N GLU A 36 5.06 4.50 10.87
CA GLU A 36 5.09 5.09 9.55
C GLU A 36 3.69 5.65 9.24
N GLU A 37 3.64 6.90 8.81
CA GLU A 37 2.41 7.59 8.42
C GLU A 37 2.58 8.16 7.02
N TYR A 38 1.52 8.08 6.21
CA TYR A 38 1.54 8.49 4.82
C TYR A 38 0.32 9.34 4.49
N ASP A 39 0.56 10.51 3.93
CA ASP A 39 -0.48 11.38 3.40
C ASP A 39 -0.69 11.10 1.90
N LEU A 40 -1.91 10.68 1.55
CA LEU A 40 -2.36 10.57 0.17
C LEU A 40 -3.24 11.77 -0.17
N ILE A 41 -2.79 12.62 -1.09
CA ILE A 41 -3.50 13.84 -1.45
C ILE A 41 -4.67 13.48 -2.37
N TYR A 42 -5.90 13.65 -1.87
CA TYR A 42 -7.09 13.51 -2.70
C TYR A 42 -7.27 14.72 -3.63
N ASN A 43 -7.25 14.47 -4.94
CA ASN A 43 -7.59 15.47 -5.95
C ASN A 43 -8.83 15.04 -6.75
N PRO A 44 -10.01 15.66 -6.53
CA PRO A 44 -11.25 15.24 -7.16
C PRO A 44 -11.26 15.39 -8.68
N LEU A 45 -10.49 16.34 -9.23
CA LEU A 45 -10.42 16.55 -10.68
C LEU A 45 -9.62 15.44 -11.36
N LYS A 46 -8.51 15.03 -10.76
CA LYS A 46 -7.67 13.94 -11.29
C LYS A 46 -8.31 12.57 -11.07
N MET A 47 -8.95 12.39 -9.91
CA MET A 47 -9.54 11.11 -9.49
C MET A 47 -10.99 10.95 -9.95
N GLN A 48 -11.52 11.87 -10.77
CA GLN A 48 -12.89 11.82 -11.31
C GLN A 48 -13.96 11.71 -10.21
N GLY A 49 -13.70 12.33 -9.06
CA GLY A 49 -14.56 12.24 -7.87
C GLY A 49 -14.55 10.89 -7.15
N LYS A 50 -13.79 9.89 -7.63
CA LYS A 50 -13.66 8.60 -6.96
C LYS A 50 -12.74 8.74 -5.76
N LYS A 51 -13.23 8.30 -4.60
CA LYS A 51 -12.46 8.27 -3.35
C LYS A 51 -11.90 6.87 -3.11
N GLU A 52 -11.33 6.27 -4.15
CA GLU A 52 -10.79 4.92 -4.09
C GLU A 52 -9.31 4.97 -3.72
N VAL A 53 -8.90 4.11 -2.80
CA VAL A 53 -7.50 3.87 -2.44
C VAL A 53 -7.22 2.40 -2.72
N GLU A 54 -6.19 2.15 -3.53
CA GLU A 54 -5.65 0.83 -3.78
C GLU A 54 -4.46 0.59 -2.84
N VAL A 55 -4.43 -0.58 -2.24
CA VAL A 55 -3.34 -1.01 -1.36
C VAL A 55 -2.81 -2.35 -1.87
N GLU A 56 -1.53 -2.38 -2.20
CA GLU A 56 -0.85 -3.55 -2.72
C GLU A 56 0.25 -3.98 -1.75
N VAL A 57 0.31 -5.28 -1.46
CA VAL A 57 1.40 -5.90 -0.70
C VAL A 57 2.32 -6.61 -1.68
N TRP A 58 3.60 -6.27 -1.64
CA TRP A 58 4.63 -6.77 -2.56
C TRP A 58 5.75 -7.45 -1.79
N ASP A 59 6.30 -8.52 -2.34
CA ASP A 59 7.53 -9.17 -1.88
C ASP A 59 8.74 -8.54 -2.59
N TYR A 60 9.65 -7.93 -1.83
CA TYR A 60 10.87 -7.37 -2.39
C TYR A 60 11.87 -8.47 -2.74
N ASN A 61 12.22 -8.56 -4.02
CA ASN A 61 13.24 -9.48 -4.48
C ASN A 61 14.55 -8.73 -4.74
N LYS A 62 15.63 -9.13 -4.06
CA LYS A 62 16.97 -8.53 -4.28
C LYS A 62 17.46 -8.69 -5.72
N ILE A 63 17.05 -9.76 -6.38
CA ILE A 63 17.41 -10.08 -7.76
C ILE A 63 16.12 -10.34 -8.52
N GLY A 64 15.92 -9.65 -9.64
CA GLY A 64 14.73 -9.79 -10.48
C GLY A 64 13.63 -8.80 -10.13
N LYS A 65 12.38 -9.18 -10.42
CA LYS A 65 11.20 -8.35 -10.18
C LYS A 65 10.59 -8.71 -8.83
N ASN A 66 9.98 -7.72 -8.18
CA ASN A 66 9.18 -7.95 -6.98
C ASN A 66 7.92 -8.74 -7.33
N ASP A 67 7.50 -9.61 -6.42
CA ASP A 67 6.29 -10.42 -6.58
C ASP A 67 5.10 -9.72 -5.91
N LEU A 68 3.98 -9.57 -6.61
CA LEU A 68 2.75 -9.10 -5.98
C LEU A 68 2.19 -10.21 -5.09
N ILE A 69 2.02 -9.93 -3.80
CA ILE A 69 1.41 -10.86 -2.82
C ILE A 69 -0.12 -10.72 -2.86
N GLY A 70 -0.61 -9.49 -2.87
CA GLY A 70 -2.05 -9.23 -2.91
C GLY A 70 -2.41 -7.76 -3.02
N THR A 71 -3.68 -7.51 -3.36
CA THR A 71 -4.23 -6.17 -3.55
C THR A 71 -5.58 -6.08 -2.88
N VAL A 72 -5.88 -4.93 -2.27
CA VAL A 72 -7.21 -4.57 -1.79
C VAL A 72 -7.53 -3.16 -2.25
N ASN A 73 -8.78 -2.93 -2.64
CA ASN A 73 -9.30 -1.62 -3.01
C ASN A 73 -10.41 -1.27 -2.04
N PHE A 74 -10.40 -0.05 -1.51
CA PHE A 74 -11.49 0.45 -0.67
C PHE A 74 -11.84 1.89 -1.01
N THR A 75 -13.12 2.19 -0.84
CA THR A 75 -13.64 3.56 -0.99
C THR A 75 -13.57 4.25 0.36
N CYS A 76 -12.87 5.37 0.42
CA CYS A 76 -12.85 6.23 1.58
C CYS A 76 -14.16 7.02 1.65
N GLU A 77 -14.97 6.73 2.66
CA GLU A 77 -16.13 7.55 2.99
C GLU A 77 -15.66 8.80 3.73
N GLU A 78 -16.27 9.95 3.45
CA GLU A 78 -16.04 11.14 4.26
C GLU A 78 -16.47 10.84 5.69
N GLN A 79 -15.51 10.87 6.62
CA GLN A 79 -15.85 10.90 8.03
C GLN A 79 -16.60 12.23 8.26
N PRO A 80 -17.85 12.21 8.73
CA PRO A 80 -18.54 13.44 9.06
C PRO A 80 -17.74 14.14 10.14
N SER A 81 -17.32 15.37 9.86
CA SER A 81 -16.70 16.23 10.86
C SER A 81 -17.72 16.42 11.99
N ILE A 82 -17.44 15.86 13.17
CA ILE A 82 -18.21 16.19 14.37
C ILE A 82 -17.79 17.60 14.76
N ILE A 83 -18.63 18.57 14.38
CA ILE A 83 -18.61 19.96 14.88
C ILE A 83 -19.33 20.05 16.22
#